data_AF-G9L5N0-F1
#
_entry.id   AF-G9L5N0-F1
#
_cell.length_a   1.000
_cell.length_b   1.000
_cell.length_c   1.000
_cell.angle_alpha   90.00
_cell.angle_beta   90.00
_cell.angle_gamma   90.00
#
_symmetry.space_group_name_H-M   'P 1'
#
loop_
_entity.id
_entity.type
_entity.pdbx_description
1 polymer ?
#
loop_
_entity_poly.entity_id
_entity_poly.type
_entity_poly.pdbx_seq_one_letter_code
_entity_poly.pdbx_strand_id
1 'polypeptide(L)'
;VWPKLRALYETGPPPGPHRYRPGDWVHVRRYQRQTLQPRWKGLYIVILTTPAALKVDGITPWVHYTHVWPADPHAVLKDFVPEWKSQLEKDNPLKLRLCRSHLP
;
A
#
# COMPACT_ATOMS: atom_id res chain seq x y z
N VAL A 1 -16.37 41.16 17.66
CA VAL A 1 -15.07 40.62 17.17
C VAL A 1 -15.22 39.25 16.51
N TRP A 2 -15.86 38.27 17.16
CA TRP A 2 -16.07 36.91 16.64
C TRP A 2 -16.75 36.78 15.26
N PRO A 3 -17.76 37.59 14.89
CA PRO A 3 -18.38 37.49 13.56
C PRO A 3 -17.43 37.80 12.40
N LYS A 4 -16.51 38.76 12.60
CA LYS A 4 -15.49 39.12 11.60
C LYS A 4 -14.43 38.03 11.45
N LEU A 5 -14.07 37.37 12.56
CA LEU A 5 -13.12 36.25 12.54
C LEU A 5 -13.73 35.03 11.85
N ARG A 6 -15.00 34.71 12.12
CA ARG A 6 -15.70 33.61 11.44
C ARG A 6 -15.65 33.77 9.91
N ALA A 7 -15.92 34.96 9.38
CA ALA A 7 -15.87 35.21 7.94
C ALA A 7 -14.47 34.99 7.31
N LEU A 8 -13.39 35.15 8.08
CA LEU A 8 -12.01 34.89 7.61
C LEU A 8 -11.66 33.39 7.63
N TYR A 9 -12.31 32.62 8.50
CA TYR A 9 -12.05 31.19 8.71
C TYR A 9 -13.20 30.29 8.21
N GLU A 10 -14.21 30.85 7.54
CA GLU A 10 -15.19 30.08 6.78
C GLU A 10 -14.46 29.37 5.63
N THR A 11 -13.89 28.21 5.94
CA THR A 11 -13.28 27.34 4.96
C THR A 11 -14.39 26.65 4.19
N GLY A 12 -14.25 26.59 2.87
CA GLY A 12 -15.08 25.74 2.02
C GLY A 12 -15.07 24.28 2.49
N PRO A 13 -15.93 23.42 1.91
CA PRO A 13 -15.99 22.01 2.29
C PRO A 13 -14.59 21.40 2.33
N PRO A 14 -14.29 20.57 3.34
CA PRO A 14 -12.97 19.97 3.49
C PRO A 14 -12.57 19.29 2.18
N PRO A 15 -11.28 19.33 1.79
CA PRO A 15 -10.82 18.69 0.58
C PRO A 15 -11.37 17.27 0.52
N GLY A 16 -11.95 16.91 -0.63
CA GLY A 16 -12.54 15.59 -0.83
C GLY A 16 -11.54 14.50 -0.43
N PRO A 17 -11.99 13.44 0.26
CA PRO A 17 -11.09 12.42 0.75
C PRO A 17 -10.36 11.78 -0.42
N HIS A 18 -9.08 11.49 -0.22
CA HIS A 18 -8.31 10.71 -1.18
C HIS A 18 -8.96 9.34 -1.43
N ARG A 19 -8.66 8.71 -2.57
CA ARG A 19 -9.30 7.43 -2.97
C ARG A 19 -8.86 6.17 -2.20
N TYR A 20 -7.82 6.26 -1.38
CA TYR A 20 -7.24 5.10 -0.69
C TYR A 20 -8.16 4.54 0.41
N ARG A 21 -8.10 3.22 0.59
CA ARG A 21 -8.84 2.45 1.60
C ARG A 21 -7.89 1.57 2.42
N PRO A 22 -8.24 1.22 3.67
CA PRO A 22 -7.55 0.16 4.40
C PRO A 22 -7.50 -1.14 3.57
N GLY A 23 -6.34 -1.78 3.51
CA GLY A 23 -6.07 -2.97 2.69
C GLY A 23 -5.44 -2.69 1.33
N ASP A 24 -5.43 -1.44 0.86
CA ASP A 24 -4.77 -1.10 -0.41
C ASP A 24 -3.25 -1.28 -0.30
N TRP A 25 -2.66 -1.80 -1.38
CA TRP A 25 -1.21 -1.85 -1.55
C TRP A 25 -0.70 -0.53 -2.13
N VAL A 26 0.34 0.02 -1.51
CA VAL A 26 0.90 1.31 -1.91
C VAL A 26 2.41 1.36 -1.82
N HIS A 27 3.02 2.16 -2.70
CA HIS A 27 4.38 2.61 -2.58
C HIS A 27 4.44 3.97 -1.89
N VAL A 28 5.51 4.19 -1.11
CA VAL A 28 5.72 5.45 -0.39
C VAL A 28 6.90 6.20 -1.00
N ARG A 29 6.76 7.52 -1.19
CA ARG A 29 7.83 8.36 -1.73
C ARG A 29 8.94 8.54 -0.68
N ARG A 30 10.20 8.44 -1.09
CA ARG A 30 11.36 8.81 -0.25
C ARG A 30 11.52 10.32 -0.18
N TYR A 31 11.79 10.83 1.03
CA TYR A 31 12.10 12.24 1.25
C TYR A 31 13.58 12.54 0.98
N GLN A 32 14.49 11.74 1.54
CA GLN A 32 15.92 11.82 1.24
C GLN A 32 16.31 10.77 0.19
N ARG A 33 16.95 11.21 -0.89
CA ARG A 33 17.50 10.36 -1.95
C ARG A 33 19.01 10.31 -1.79
N GLN A 34 19.55 9.10 -1.73
CA GLN A 34 20.96 8.88 -2.06
C GLN A 34 21.08 8.67 -3.58
N THR A 35 22.29 8.87 -4.10
CA THR A 35 22.60 8.73 -5.53
C THR A 35 22.16 7.35 -6.03
N LEU A 36 21.45 7.31 -7.16
CA LEU A 36 20.96 6.09 -7.83
C LEU A 36 19.89 5.24 -7.12
N GLN A 37 19.30 5.70 -6.00
CA GLN A 37 18.18 4.97 -5.39
C GLN A 37 16.82 5.25 -6.06
N PRO A 38 15.91 4.24 -6.14
CA PRO A 38 14.55 4.45 -6.62
C PRO A 38 13.79 5.42 -5.72
N ARG A 39 12.97 6.28 -6.34
CA ARG A 39 12.21 7.35 -5.65
C ARG A 39 11.07 6.81 -4.79
N TRP A 40 10.49 5.68 -5.20
CA TRP A 40 9.42 4.99 -4.50
C TRP A 40 10.02 3.83 -3.72
N LYS A 41 9.62 3.69 -2.45
CA LYS A 41 10.05 2.60 -1.58
C LYS A 41 8.88 1.69 -1.26
N GLY A 42 9.22 0.41 -1.15
CA GLY A 42 8.46 -0.64 -0.49
C GLY A 42 7.07 -0.88 -1.06
N LEU A 43 6.54 -2.05 -0.77
CA LEU A 43 5.12 -2.31 -0.85
C LEU A 43 4.60 -2.33 0.57
N TYR A 44 3.67 -1.42 0.85
CA TYR A 44 3.08 -1.26 2.16
C TYR A 44 1.57 -1.43 2.05
N ILE A 45 0.96 -2.00 3.09
CA ILE A 45 -0.49 -2.06 3.20
C ILE A 45 -0.98 -0.83 3.96
N VAL A 46 -2.01 -0.18 3.44
CA VAL A 46 -2.71 0.89 4.16
C VAL A 46 -3.52 0.28 5.32
N ILE A 47 -3.28 0.73 6.54
CA ILE A 47 -3.97 0.27 7.75
C ILE A 47 -5.13 1.21 8.08
N LEU A 48 -4.89 2.52 8.02
CA LEU A 48 -5.89 3.56 8.32
C LEU A 48 -5.81 4.71 7.33
N THR A 49 -6.94 5.39 7.16
CA THR A 49 -7.10 6.53 6.27
C THR A 49 -7.69 7.72 7.00
N THR A 50 -7.15 8.90 6.75
CA THR A 50 -7.67 10.20 7.18
C THR A 50 -7.73 11.11 5.95
N PRO A 51 -8.53 12.19 5.90
CA PRO A 51 -8.73 12.94 4.66
C PRO A 51 -7.46 13.34 3.89
N ALA A 52 -6.35 13.62 4.60
CA ALA A 52 -5.09 14.04 4.00
C ALA A 52 -3.93 13.03 4.16
N ALA A 53 -4.05 12.01 5.01
CA ALA A 53 -2.91 11.14 5.33
C ALA A 53 -3.30 9.68 5.59
N LEU A 54 -2.36 8.79 5.27
CA LEU A 54 -2.47 7.35 5.43
C LEU A 54 -1.57 6.87 6.57
N LYS A 55 -2.06 5.91 7.34
CA LYS A 55 -1.21 5.06 8.17
C LYS A 55 -0.91 3.80 7.37
N VAL A 56 0.37 3.52 7.14
CA VAL A 56 0.81 2.34 6.40
C VAL A 56 1.64 1.44 7.31
N ASP A 57 1.62 0.15 7.01
CA ASP A 57 2.43 -0.87 7.67
C ASP A 57 3.92 -0.48 7.69
N GLY A 58 4.61 -0.78 8.80
CA GLY A 58 6.06 -0.61 8.93
C GLY A 58 6.56 0.83 8.93
N ILE A 59 5.67 1.83 8.86
CA ILE A 59 6.02 3.26 8.91
C ILE A 59 5.35 3.92 10.10
N THR A 60 6.17 4.38 11.05
CA THR A 60 5.70 5.07 12.25
C THR A 60 4.97 6.39 11.93
N PRO A 61 5.49 7.32 11.12
CA PRO A 61 4.77 8.55 10.78
C PRO A 61 3.59 8.31 9.83
N TRP A 62 2.60 9.21 9.89
CA TRP A 62 1.55 9.31 8.88
C TRP A 62 2.12 9.84 7.57
N VAL A 63 1.65 9.30 6.43
CA VAL A 63 2.13 9.69 5.10
C VAL A 63 1.03 10.47 4.39
N HIS A 64 1.32 11.70 3.96
CA HIS A 64 0.37 12.48 3.18
C HIS A 64 0.02 11.78 1.86
N TYR A 65 -1.23 11.82 1.43
CA TYR A 65 -1.72 11.04 0.28
C TYR A 65 -0.98 11.35 -1.04
N THR A 66 -0.42 12.55 -1.19
CA THR A 66 0.39 12.98 -2.35
C THR A 66 1.77 12.32 -2.41
N HIS A 67 2.21 11.72 -1.30
CA HIS A 67 3.48 10.98 -1.19
C HIS A 67 3.27 9.47 -1.28
N VAL A 68 2.07 9.05 -1.72
CA VAL A 68 1.67 7.67 -1.85
C VAL A 68 1.30 7.41 -3.30
N TRP A 69 1.69 6.24 -3.81
CA TRP A 69 1.32 5.76 -5.14
C TRP A 69 0.65 4.38 -5.03
N PRO A 70 -0.51 4.15 -5.66
CA PRO A 70 -1.18 2.85 -5.61
C PRO A 70 -0.36 1.78 -6.32
N ALA A 71 -0.28 0.60 -5.73
CA ALA A 71 0.29 -0.58 -6.36
C ALA A 71 -0.82 -1.54 -6.81
N ASP A 72 -0.59 -2.23 -7.93
CA ASP A 72 -1.53 -3.25 -8.41
C ASP A 72 -1.46 -4.48 -7.49
N PRO A 73 -2.55 -4.84 -6.78
CA PRO A 73 -2.58 -6.00 -5.90
C PRO A 73 -2.22 -7.31 -6.62
N HIS A 74 -2.54 -7.43 -7.91
CA HIS A 74 -2.25 -8.64 -8.68
C HIS A 74 -0.77 -8.78 -9.06
N ALA A 75 -0.09 -7.66 -9.33
CA ALA A 75 1.36 -7.65 -9.49
C ALA A 75 2.05 -7.98 -8.16
N VAL A 76 1.57 -7.40 -7.06
CA VAL A 76 2.10 -7.65 -5.70
C VAL A 76 1.92 -9.11 -5.30
N LEU A 77 0.75 -9.70 -5.53
CA LEU A 77 0.51 -11.11 -5.24
C LEU A 77 1.48 -12.02 -6.00
N LYS A 78 1.86 -11.71 -7.24
CA LYS A 78 2.86 -12.51 -7.97
C LYS A 78 4.26 -12.41 -7.38
N ASP A 79 4.65 -11.24 -6.89
CA ASP A 79 5.98 -11.02 -6.33
C ASP A 79 6.13 -11.62 -4.91
N PHE A 80 5.04 -11.68 -4.13
CA PHE A 80 5.07 -12.11 -2.72
C PHE A 80 4.44 -13.47 -2.44
N VAL A 81 3.44 -13.88 -3.23
CA VAL A 81 2.81 -15.20 -3.12
C VAL A 81 3.37 -16.08 -4.21
N PRO A 82 4.28 -17.01 -3.88
CA PRO A 82 4.78 -17.91 -4.88
C PRO A 82 3.62 -18.75 -5.41
N GLU A 83 3.59 -18.94 -6.72
CA GLU A 83 2.61 -19.81 -7.35
C GLU A 83 2.86 -21.24 -6.85
N TRP A 84 1.86 -21.83 -6.18
CA TRP A 84 1.93 -23.20 -5.67
C TRP A 84 1.24 -24.13 -6.66
N LYS A 85 1.91 -25.21 -7.04
CA LYS A 85 1.33 -26.27 -7.85
C LYS A 85 1.15 -27.51 -6.99
N SER A 86 -0.07 -28.04 -6.93
CA SER A 86 -0.32 -29.35 -6.34
C SER A 86 0.19 -30.43 -7.29
N GLN A 87 1.07 -31.30 -6.80
CA GLN A 87 1.52 -32.49 -7.48
C GLN A 87 1.01 -33.71 -6.73
N LEU A 88 0.41 -34.65 -7.46
CA LEU A 88 0.05 -35.96 -6.91
C LEU A 88 1.35 -36.75 -6.70
N GLU A 89 1.49 -37.41 -5.55
CA GLU A 89 2.63 -38.28 -5.31
C GLU A 89 2.47 -39.58 -6.11
N LYS A 90 3.48 -39.91 -6.93
CA LYS A 90 3.42 -41.04 -7.87
C LYS A 90 3.17 -42.39 -7.18
N ASP A 91 3.65 -42.52 -5.95
CA ASP A 91 3.61 -43.76 -5.17
C ASP A 91 2.45 -43.81 -4.16
N ASN A 92 1.72 -42.69 -3.96
CA ASN A 92 0.56 -42.67 -3.07
C ASN A 92 -0.49 -41.65 -3.56
N PRO A 93 -1.62 -42.11 -4.12
CA PRO A 93 -2.65 -41.24 -4.67
C PRO A 93 -3.40 -40.42 -3.61
N LEU A 94 -3.26 -40.75 -2.32
CA LEU A 94 -3.85 -40.00 -1.20
C LEU A 94 -2.90 -38.93 -0.63
N LYS A 95 -1.68 -38.82 -1.16
CA LYS A 95 -0.72 -37.79 -0.76
C LYS A 95 -0.59 -36.72 -1.82
N LEU A 96 -0.81 -35.48 -1.40
CA LEU A 96 -0.61 -34.29 -2.21
C LEU A 96 0.65 -33.58 -1.75
N ARG A 97 1.49 -33.17 -2.72
CA ARG A 97 2.68 -32.38 -2.46
C ARG A 97 2.49 -31.00 -3.09
N LEU A 98 2.65 -29.96 -2.28
CA LEU A 98 2.64 -28.58 -2.76
C LEU A 98 4.06 -28.20 -3.18
N CYS A 99 4.24 -27.92 -4.46
CA CYS A 99 5.51 -27.49 -5.03
C CYS A 99 5.44 -26.00 -5.36
N ARG A 100 6.46 -25.26 -4.94
CA ARG A 100 6.58 -23.83 -5.21
C ARG A 100 7.15 -23.64 -6.61
N SER A 101 6.40 -23.07 -7.55
CA SER A 101 6.99 -22.69 -8.85
C SER A 101 7.77 -21.41 -8.68
N HIS A 102 9.09 -21.54 -8.57
CA HIS A 102 9.99 -20.45 -8.88
C HIS A 102 10.03 -20.31 -10.40
N LEU A 103 9.59 -19.17 -10.93
CA LEU A 103 10.05 -18.74 -12.25
C LEU A 103 11.53 -18.32 -12.11
N PRO A 104 12.37 -18.61 -13.12
CA PRO A 104 13.82 -18.38 -13.08
C PRO A 104 14.20 -16.91 -12.95
#